data_AF-A0A1Q7WAJ7-F1
#
_entry.id   AF-A0A1Q7WAJ7-F1
#
_cell.length_a   1.000
_cell.length_b   1.000
_cell.length_c   1.000
_cell.angle_alpha   90.00
_cell.angle_beta   90.00
_cell.angle_gamma   90.00
#
_symmetry.space_group_name_H-M   'P 1'
#
loop_
_entity.id
_entity.type
_entity.pdbx_description
1 polymer ?
#
loop_
_entity_poly.entity_id
_entity_poly.type
_entity_poly.pdbx_seq_one_letter_code
_entity_poly.pdbx_strand_id
1 'polypeptide(L)'
;MLTVGEVHTGLLQHATALRPDQCARILNLREGERVLRSQRPTPYAVSPDLLTGVDCRLPSDTGKQVRGAGTVVSRAIITGGRILQGSAHTRITTGRENRRLPWSHYLSQPGHLEAVGKPDWTDIGRGFITGRAWQNSLNLGAISTRAMDTVQQASQLDRRPPFRAQRTCLRWVVTAVEGAPTRAEGTFTVQTDTLRTLALTVGPGDVPDAIGLCEDLALHDWLLTTLSALLELTQTSPRPVVDKIARLRPAIEHLLHLWMPGARVSDGVLPVWEDIEKRPGFTRQWNASVNWIRDQLAIGTIALLQAVAPNDPDQLFMKT
;
A
#
# COMPACT_ATOMS: atom_id res chain seq x y z
N MET A 1 -19.15 15.72 1.55
CA MET A 1 -18.46 15.09 2.71
C MET A 1 -17.04 14.75 2.31
N LEU A 2 -16.13 14.56 3.27
CA LEU A 2 -14.73 14.23 3.00
C LEU A 2 -14.35 12.94 3.73
N THR A 3 -13.73 11.99 3.05
CA THR A 3 -13.07 10.84 3.69
C THR A 3 -11.58 10.96 3.44
N VAL A 4 -10.78 10.76 4.48
CA VAL A 4 -9.32 10.87 4.40
C VAL A 4 -8.69 9.59 4.95
N GLY A 5 -7.52 9.24 4.44
CA GLY A 5 -6.80 8.08 4.94
C GLY A 5 -5.34 8.02 4.52
N GLU A 6 -4.62 7.12 5.17
CA GLU A 6 -3.25 6.77 4.83
C GLU A 6 -3.09 5.25 4.78
N VAL A 7 -2.37 4.78 3.78
CA VAL A 7 -1.95 3.37 3.67
C VAL A 7 -0.43 3.32 3.66
N HIS A 8 0.15 2.69 4.67
CA HIS A 8 1.56 2.36 4.67
C HIS A 8 1.74 0.94 4.17
N THR A 9 2.66 0.73 3.22
CA THR A 9 2.94 -0.58 2.63
C THR A 9 4.41 -0.93 2.81
N GLY A 10 4.70 -2.19 3.12
CA GLY A 10 6.08 -2.69 3.22
C GLY A 10 6.16 -4.20 3.35
N LEU A 11 7.38 -4.73 3.47
CA LEU A 11 7.59 -6.14 3.74
C LEU A 11 7.23 -6.50 5.19
N LEU A 12 6.50 -7.59 5.33
CA LEU A 12 6.44 -8.33 6.57
C LEU A 12 7.86 -8.81 6.93
N GLN A 13 8.27 -8.62 8.18
CA GLN A 13 9.62 -8.98 8.63
C GLN A 13 9.72 -10.49 8.88
N HIS A 14 9.57 -11.27 7.81
CA HIS A 14 9.66 -12.73 7.82
C HIS A 14 10.39 -13.28 6.59
N ALA A 15 11.26 -14.29 6.78
CA ALA A 15 12.05 -14.87 5.69
C ALA A 15 11.21 -15.61 4.66
N THR A 16 10.13 -16.28 5.10
CA THR A 16 9.23 -17.06 4.22
C THR A 16 7.83 -16.48 4.14
N ALA A 17 7.01 -16.95 3.19
CA ALA A 17 5.63 -16.49 3.07
C ALA A 17 4.85 -17.13 4.21
N LEU A 18 4.13 -16.32 4.99
CA LEU A 18 3.25 -16.88 6.01
C LEU A 18 2.11 -17.66 5.37
N ARG A 19 1.81 -18.83 5.95
CA ARG A 19 0.62 -19.60 5.60
C ARG A 19 -0.65 -18.86 6.01
N PRO A 20 -1.80 -19.11 5.36
CA PRO A 20 -3.06 -18.43 5.67
C PRO A 20 -3.46 -18.46 7.16
N ASP A 21 -3.22 -19.57 7.86
CA ASP A 21 -3.52 -19.67 9.30
C ASP A 21 -2.54 -18.92 10.18
N GLN A 22 -1.28 -18.76 9.75
CA GLN A 22 -0.32 -17.91 10.44
C GLN A 22 -0.70 -16.43 10.28
N CYS A 23 -1.09 -16.02 9.07
CA CYS A 23 -1.64 -14.68 8.84
C CYS A 23 -2.85 -14.42 9.73
N ALA A 24 -3.80 -15.37 9.79
CA ALA A 24 -4.99 -15.25 10.62
C ALA A 24 -4.67 -15.05 12.11
N ARG A 25 -3.71 -15.81 12.64
CA ARG A 25 -3.30 -15.68 14.05
C ARG A 25 -2.67 -14.33 14.35
N ILE A 26 -1.78 -13.85 13.48
CA ILE A 26 -1.07 -12.59 13.70
C ILE A 26 -1.99 -11.38 13.47
N LEU A 27 -2.96 -11.49 12.56
CA LEU A 27 -3.96 -10.45 12.28
C LEU A 27 -5.15 -10.45 13.24
N ASN A 28 -5.20 -11.37 14.20
CA ASN A 28 -6.22 -11.38 15.24
C ASN A 28 -5.95 -10.28 16.28
N LEU A 29 -6.02 -9.02 15.83
CA LEU A 29 -5.67 -7.83 16.63
C LEU A 29 -6.77 -7.43 17.62
N ARG A 30 -7.96 -8.02 17.50
CA ARG A 30 -9.11 -7.76 18.36
C ARG A 30 -9.80 -9.07 18.69
N GLU A 31 -9.78 -9.43 19.97
CA GLU A 31 -10.36 -10.67 20.46
C GLU A 31 -11.87 -10.74 20.17
N GLY A 32 -12.34 -11.92 19.78
CA GLY A 32 -13.75 -12.18 19.44
C GLY A 32 -14.16 -11.76 18.03
N GLU A 33 -13.35 -10.97 17.32
CA GLU A 33 -13.63 -10.56 15.94
C GLU A 33 -12.95 -11.48 14.93
N ARG A 34 -13.54 -11.59 13.73
CA ARG A 34 -13.06 -12.50 12.68
C ARG A 34 -12.07 -11.81 11.74
N VAL A 35 -10.93 -12.45 11.50
CA VAL A 35 -10.01 -12.09 10.40
C VAL A 35 -10.63 -12.48 9.07
N LEU A 36 -10.79 -11.51 8.16
CA LEU A 36 -11.26 -11.77 6.81
C LEU A 36 -10.15 -12.37 5.97
N ARG A 37 -10.48 -13.36 5.13
CA ARG A 37 -9.51 -14.07 4.30
C ARG A 37 -10.07 -14.30 2.91
N SER A 38 -9.21 -14.15 1.91
CA SER A 38 -9.47 -14.57 0.54
C SER A 38 -8.26 -15.32 -0.01
N GLN A 39 -8.50 -16.37 -0.78
CA GLN A 39 -7.43 -17.13 -1.43
C GLN A 39 -7.17 -16.65 -2.87
N ARG A 40 -8.14 -15.97 -3.49
CA ARG A 40 -8.08 -15.57 -4.89
C ARG A 40 -8.28 -14.05 -5.05
N PRO A 41 -7.68 -13.43 -6.08
CA PRO A 41 -6.68 -14.00 -7.00
C PRO A 41 -5.34 -14.36 -6.33
N THR A 42 -5.03 -13.70 -5.21
CA THR A 42 -3.87 -13.99 -4.35
C THR A 42 -4.32 -14.25 -2.92
N PRO A 43 -3.54 -14.97 -2.09
CA PRO A 43 -3.80 -15.05 -0.66
C PRO A 43 -3.81 -13.65 -0.04
N TYR A 44 -4.87 -13.34 0.70
CA TYR A 44 -5.14 -12.02 1.25
C TYR A 44 -5.83 -12.19 2.60
N ALA A 45 -5.39 -11.47 3.61
CA ALA A 45 -5.99 -11.50 4.94
C ALA A 45 -6.04 -10.09 5.55
N VAL A 46 -7.12 -9.78 6.25
CA VAL A 46 -7.39 -8.45 6.84
C VAL A 46 -7.79 -8.61 8.29
N SER A 47 -7.13 -7.86 9.18
CA SER A 47 -7.52 -7.81 10.59
C SER A 47 -8.94 -7.25 10.73
N PRO A 48 -9.62 -7.53 11.85
CA PRO A 48 -10.77 -6.73 12.25
C PRO A 48 -10.41 -5.24 12.28
N ASP A 49 -11.44 -4.40 12.10
CA ASP A 49 -11.31 -2.96 12.25
C ASP A 49 -11.02 -2.60 13.71
N LEU A 50 -9.97 -1.81 13.89
CA LEU A 50 -9.57 -1.20 15.15
C LEU A 50 -10.07 0.25 15.18
N LEU A 51 -10.54 0.69 16.34
CA LEU A 51 -11.06 2.04 16.52
C LEU A 51 -10.12 2.85 17.42
N THR A 52 -9.70 4.01 16.93
CA THR A 52 -8.93 4.98 17.71
C THR A 52 -9.78 6.24 17.89
N GLY A 53 -10.13 6.57 19.12
CA GLY A 53 -10.74 7.86 19.45
C GLY A 53 -9.74 9.00 19.25
N VAL A 54 -10.16 10.06 18.55
CA VAL A 54 -9.35 11.24 18.29
C VAL A 54 -10.11 12.52 18.66
N ASP A 55 -9.35 13.49 19.15
CA ASP A 55 -9.80 14.85 19.42
C ASP A 55 -8.63 15.78 19.11
N CYS A 56 -8.62 16.33 17.90
CA CYS A 56 -7.45 16.97 17.31
C CYS A 56 -7.86 18.10 16.37
N ARG A 57 -6.88 18.83 15.85
CA ARG A 57 -7.10 19.77 14.75
C ARG A 57 -7.21 19.00 13.44
N LEU A 58 -8.07 19.44 12.54
CA LEU A 58 -8.07 18.97 11.16
C LEU A 58 -6.97 19.72 10.40
N PRO A 59 -6.24 19.03 9.51
CA PRO A 59 -5.28 19.70 8.64
C PRO A 59 -6.02 20.67 7.71
N SER A 60 -5.39 21.78 7.38
CA SER A 60 -5.90 22.79 6.46
C SER A 60 -4.71 23.31 5.64
N ASP A 61 -4.95 23.78 4.43
CA ASP A 61 -3.89 24.34 3.60
C ASP A 61 -3.64 25.82 3.94
N THR A 62 -4.71 26.52 4.33
CA THR A 62 -4.75 27.96 4.62
C THR A 62 -4.33 28.37 6.04
N GLY A 63 -4.26 27.44 6.99
CA GLY A 63 -4.00 27.78 8.40
C GLY A 63 -5.22 27.65 9.31
N LYS A 64 -6.41 27.45 8.74
CA LYS A 64 -7.67 27.53 9.47
C LYS A 64 -7.77 26.40 10.49
N GLN A 65 -7.96 26.77 11.76
CA GLN A 65 -8.03 25.82 12.86
C GLN A 65 -9.44 25.29 13.01
N VAL A 66 -9.71 24.12 12.42
CA VAL A 66 -10.96 23.38 12.63
C VAL A 66 -10.68 22.25 13.59
N ARG A 67 -11.40 22.19 14.71
CA ARG A 67 -11.30 21.06 15.65
C ARG A 67 -12.19 19.93 15.17
N GLY A 68 -11.74 18.70 15.34
CA GLY A 68 -12.49 17.51 15.00
C GLY A 68 -12.41 16.47 16.11
N ALA A 69 -13.53 15.83 16.42
CA ALA A 69 -13.61 14.77 17.41
C ALA A 69 -14.40 13.57 16.87
N GLY A 70 -13.94 12.37 17.15
CA GLY A 70 -14.60 11.15 16.68
C GLY A 70 -13.70 9.94 16.70
N THR A 71 -13.89 9.03 15.75
CA THR A 71 -13.14 7.78 15.66
C THR A 71 -12.49 7.61 14.29
N VAL A 72 -11.29 7.02 14.31
CA VAL A 72 -10.54 6.59 13.13
C VAL A 72 -10.58 5.07 13.08
N VAL A 73 -10.89 4.52 11.92
CA VAL A 73 -10.76 3.08 11.65
C VAL A 73 -9.33 2.81 11.23
N SER A 74 -8.72 1.75 11.75
CA SER A 74 -7.51 1.19 11.17
C SER A 74 -7.54 -0.33 11.10
N ARG A 75 -6.78 -0.87 10.16
CA ARG A 75 -6.64 -2.31 9.95
C ARG A 75 -5.28 -2.64 9.38
N ALA A 76 -4.85 -3.89 9.60
CA ALA A 76 -3.67 -4.45 8.99
C ALA A 76 -4.05 -5.48 7.93
N ILE A 77 -3.31 -5.50 6.84
CA ILE A 77 -3.57 -6.35 5.68
C ILE A 77 -2.31 -7.12 5.34
N ILE A 78 -2.42 -8.43 5.14
CA ILE A 78 -1.32 -9.26 4.64
C ILE A 78 -1.69 -9.80 3.25
N THR A 79 -0.90 -9.44 2.25
CA THR A 79 -1.02 -9.95 0.87
C THR A 79 0.11 -10.92 0.57
N GLY A 80 -0.24 -12.10 0.05
CA GLY A 80 0.69 -13.16 -0.31
C GLY A 80 1.47 -13.77 0.86
N GLY A 81 1.11 -13.46 2.11
CA GLY A 81 1.92 -13.81 3.28
C GLY A 81 3.25 -13.04 3.36
N ARG A 82 3.41 -11.95 2.58
CA ARG A 82 4.68 -11.24 2.35
C ARG A 82 4.61 -9.75 2.57
N ILE A 83 3.55 -9.13 2.05
CA ILE A 83 3.39 -7.68 2.07
C ILE A 83 2.45 -7.36 3.20
N LEU A 84 2.86 -6.43 4.06
CA LEU A 84 2.07 -5.90 5.14
C LEU A 84 1.64 -4.48 4.76
N GLN A 85 0.36 -4.18 4.93
CA GLN A 85 -0.16 -2.84 4.90
C GLN A 85 -0.80 -2.48 6.23
N GLY A 86 -0.64 -1.23 6.65
CA GLY A 86 -1.47 -0.60 7.67
C GLY A 86 -2.30 0.46 6.99
N SER A 87 -3.61 0.36 7.13
CA SER A 87 -4.58 1.31 6.57
C SER A 87 -5.26 2.01 7.73
N ALA A 88 -5.36 3.33 7.67
CA ALA A 88 -6.16 4.13 8.60
C ALA A 88 -6.98 5.17 7.85
N HIS A 89 -8.25 5.31 8.20
CA HIS A 89 -9.15 6.27 7.56
C HIS A 89 -10.25 6.76 8.49
N THR A 90 -10.83 7.90 8.14
CA THR A 90 -12.02 8.43 8.81
C THR A 90 -12.84 9.26 7.85
N ARG A 91 -14.16 9.19 8.01
CA ARG A 91 -15.10 10.08 7.33
C ARG A 91 -15.29 11.32 8.18
N ILE A 92 -15.10 12.48 7.58
CA ILE A 92 -15.26 13.78 8.20
C ILE A 92 -16.57 14.42 7.72
N THR A 93 -17.42 14.81 8.67
CA THR A 93 -18.61 15.63 8.41
C THR A 93 -18.69 16.79 9.37
N THR A 94 -19.54 17.78 9.08
CA THR A 94 -19.86 18.82 10.05
C THR A 94 -20.63 18.19 11.21
N GLY A 95 -20.23 18.51 12.44
CA GLY A 95 -20.99 18.14 13.63
C GLY A 95 -22.34 18.86 13.65
N ARG A 96 -23.38 18.18 14.14
CA ARG A 96 -24.71 18.80 14.30
C ARG A 96 -24.68 19.93 15.33
N GLU A 97 -23.89 19.72 16.36
CA GLU A 97 -23.67 20.67 17.44
C GLU A 97 -22.35 21.40 17.21
N ASN A 98 -22.33 22.71 17.45
CA ASN A 98 -21.11 23.51 17.35
C ASN A 98 -20.21 23.37 18.61
N ARG A 99 -20.15 22.17 19.17
CA ARG A 99 -19.36 21.81 20.35
C ARG A 99 -19.05 20.32 20.35
N ARG A 100 -18.01 19.95 21.09
CA ARG A 100 -17.68 18.54 21.34
C ARG A 100 -18.79 17.85 22.14
N LEU A 101 -19.13 16.63 21.76
CA LEU A 101 -20.09 15.76 22.44
C LEU A 101 -19.40 14.73 23.36
N PRO A 102 -20.14 14.05 24.25
CA PRO A 102 -19.60 12.96 25.05
C PRO A 102 -19.07 11.81 24.19
N TRP A 103 -18.11 11.04 24.70
CA TRP A 103 -17.53 9.92 23.95
C TRP A 103 -18.54 8.86 23.52
N SER A 104 -19.61 8.65 24.27
CA SER A 104 -20.69 7.72 23.90
C SER A 104 -21.32 8.05 22.54
N HIS A 105 -21.41 9.33 22.18
CA HIS A 105 -21.87 9.77 20.87
C HIS A 105 -20.93 9.27 19.77
N TYR A 106 -19.63 9.57 19.88
CA TYR A 106 -18.64 9.20 18.88
C TYR A 106 -18.41 7.68 18.77
N LEU A 107 -18.51 6.95 19.87
CA LEU A 107 -18.38 5.49 19.89
C LEU A 107 -19.59 4.79 19.22
N SER A 108 -20.74 5.47 19.13
CA SER A 108 -21.89 4.95 18.39
C SER A 108 -21.76 5.10 16.87
N GLN A 109 -20.73 5.83 16.39
CA GLN A 109 -20.46 6.09 14.98
C GLN A 109 -18.99 5.77 14.62
N PRO A 110 -18.63 4.47 14.55
CA PRO A 110 -17.29 4.04 14.17
C PRO A 110 -16.82 4.61 12.84
N GLY A 111 -15.58 5.09 12.79
CA GLY A 111 -14.96 5.65 11.59
C GLY A 111 -15.44 7.04 11.20
N HIS A 112 -16.17 7.71 12.07
CA HIS A 112 -16.71 9.04 11.83
C HIS A 112 -16.06 10.06 12.76
N LEU A 113 -15.61 11.16 12.17
CA LEU A 113 -15.08 12.34 12.82
C LEU A 113 -15.97 13.56 12.52
N GLU A 114 -16.44 14.23 13.56
CA GLU A 114 -17.25 15.44 13.44
C GLU A 114 -16.37 16.69 13.59
N ALA A 115 -16.39 17.54 12.57
CA ALA A 115 -15.77 18.85 12.58
C ALA A 115 -16.65 19.87 13.32
N VAL A 116 -16.05 20.59 14.26
CA VAL A 116 -16.70 21.68 15.00
C VAL A 116 -16.54 22.98 14.20
N GLY A 117 -17.66 23.64 13.89
CA GLY A 117 -17.70 24.90 13.15
C GLY A 117 -18.08 24.72 11.68
N LYS A 118 -17.59 25.63 10.82
CA LYS A 118 -17.83 25.63 9.37
C LYS A 118 -16.57 25.16 8.63
N PRO A 119 -16.40 23.86 8.42
CA PRO A 119 -15.26 23.31 7.69
C PRO A 119 -15.32 23.70 6.22
N ASP A 120 -14.16 23.97 5.63
CA ASP A 120 -13.98 24.00 4.19
C ASP A 120 -13.35 22.67 3.78
N TRP A 121 -14.13 21.82 3.10
CA TRP A 121 -13.70 20.47 2.73
C TRP A 121 -12.54 20.47 1.73
N THR A 122 -12.48 21.47 0.85
CA THR A 122 -11.42 21.60 -0.14
C THR A 122 -10.11 21.98 0.54
N ASP A 123 -10.17 22.95 1.46
CA ASP A 123 -9.03 23.38 2.26
C ASP A 123 -8.50 22.25 3.16
N ILE A 124 -9.41 21.52 3.83
CA ILE A 124 -9.02 20.38 4.69
C ILE A 124 -8.41 19.24 3.86
N GLY A 125 -9.04 18.90 2.73
CA GLY A 125 -8.53 17.85 1.84
C GLY A 125 -7.15 18.18 1.26
N ARG A 126 -6.95 19.44 0.83
CA ARG A 126 -5.63 19.91 0.38
C ARG A 126 -4.60 19.90 1.49
N GLY A 127 -4.95 20.41 2.68
CA GLY A 127 -4.05 20.41 3.84
C GLY A 127 -3.61 19.01 4.24
N PHE A 128 -4.50 18.02 4.14
CA PHE A 128 -4.17 16.62 4.38
C PHE A 128 -3.18 16.08 3.33
N ILE A 129 -3.44 16.29 2.03
CA ILE A 129 -2.57 15.83 0.94
C ILE A 129 -1.19 16.46 1.00
N THR A 130 -1.09 17.77 1.19
CA THR A 130 0.20 18.49 1.20
C THR A 130 1.03 18.19 2.44
N GLY A 131 0.45 17.55 3.45
CA GLY A 131 1.15 17.19 4.67
C GLY A 131 1.55 18.41 5.50
N ARG A 132 0.84 19.55 5.35
CA ARG A 132 0.94 20.70 6.27
C ARG A 132 0.29 20.33 7.61
N ALA A 133 0.96 19.45 8.35
CA ALA A 133 0.55 19.03 9.67
C ALA A 133 1.02 20.05 10.69
N TRP A 134 0.10 20.83 11.25
CA TRP A 134 0.40 21.61 12.46
C TRP A 134 0.45 20.71 13.69
N GLN A 135 1.05 21.21 14.77
CA GLN A 135 1.04 20.52 16.06
C GLN A 135 -0.40 20.13 16.44
N ASN A 136 -0.57 18.89 16.91
CA ASN A 136 -1.85 18.28 17.29
C ASN A 136 -2.89 18.18 16.16
N SER A 137 -2.45 18.11 14.90
CA SER A 137 -3.31 17.76 13.77
C SER A 137 -3.58 16.24 13.71
N LEU A 138 -4.67 15.87 13.04
CA LEU A 138 -5.03 14.48 12.77
C LEU A 138 -3.87 13.75 12.10
N ASN A 139 -3.33 12.73 12.77
CA ASN A 139 -2.19 11.96 12.31
C ASN A 139 -2.58 10.51 12.01
N LEU A 140 -3.14 10.31 10.81
CA LEU A 140 -3.54 8.97 10.34
C LEU A 140 -2.31 8.08 10.07
N GLY A 141 -1.18 8.66 9.66
CA GLY A 141 0.08 7.93 9.48
C GLY A 141 0.58 7.26 10.74
N ALA A 142 0.46 7.92 11.91
CA ALA A 142 0.80 7.31 13.19
C ALA A 142 -0.15 6.16 13.55
N ILE A 143 -1.43 6.28 13.22
CA ILE A 143 -2.44 5.24 13.50
C ILE A 143 -2.25 4.03 12.58
N SER A 144 -2.03 4.23 11.29
CA SER A 144 -1.76 3.15 10.32
C SER A 144 -0.42 2.46 10.59
N THR A 145 0.63 3.22 10.90
CA THR A 145 1.94 2.68 11.29
C THR A 145 1.84 1.85 12.56
N ARG A 146 1.08 2.30 13.57
CA ARG A 146 0.83 1.50 14.78
C ARG A 146 0.16 0.17 14.47
N ALA A 147 -0.81 0.14 13.54
CA ALA A 147 -1.44 -1.10 13.11
C ALA A 147 -0.42 -2.07 12.47
N MET A 148 0.49 -1.56 11.61
CA MET A 148 1.59 -2.37 11.08
C MET A 148 2.53 -2.86 12.17
N ASP A 149 2.96 -1.97 13.06
CA ASP A 149 3.97 -2.29 14.05
C ASP A 149 3.45 -3.32 15.07
N THR A 150 2.15 -3.30 15.38
CA THR A 150 1.48 -4.33 16.19
C THR A 150 1.62 -5.72 15.54
N VAL A 151 1.42 -5.83 14.23
CA VAL A 151 1.65 -7.09 13.48
C VAL A 151 3.13 -7.46 13.49
N GLN A 152 4.03 -6.50 13.25
CA GLN A 152 5.48 -6.74 13.18
C GLN A 152 6.09 -7.15 14.53
N GLN A 153 5.42 -6.86 15.64
CA GLN A 153 5.82 -7.27 16.98
C GLN A 153 5.43 -8.72 17.32
N ALA A 154 4.65 -9.40 16.49
CA ALA A 154 4.22 -10.76 16.73
C ALA A 154 5.41 -11.73 16.84
N SER A 155 5.41 -12.54 17.90
CA SER A 155 6.48 -13.50 18.24
C SER A 155 6.75 -14.55 17.15
N GLN A 156 5.79 -14.77 16.25
CA GLN A 156 5.85 -15.73 15.16
C GLN A 156 6.73 -15.25 13.98
N LEU A 157 7.15 -13.98 13.97
CA LEU A 157 7.99 -13.41 12.92
C LEU A 157 9.48 -13.54 13.27
N ASP A 158 10.28 -14.01 12.31
CA ASP A 158 11.73 -14.22 12.49
C ASP A 158 12.58 -12.94 12.31
N ARG A 159 11.95 -11.83 11.88
CA ARG A 159 12.59 -10.53 11.64
C ARG A 159 13.70 -10.56 10.58
N ARG A 160 13.63 -11.49 9.64
CA ARG A 160 14.64 -11.69 8.59
C ARG A 160 13.99 -11.59 7.20
N PRO A 161 13.57 -10.39 6.75
CA PRO A 161 12.98 -10.26 5.42
C PRO A 161 13.98 -10.72 4.35
N PRO A 162 13.50 -11.32 3.24
CA PRO A 162 14.35 -11.93 2.23
C PRO A 162 15.21 -10.91 1.45
N PHE A 163 14.83 -9.63 1.50
CA PHE A 163 15.59 -8.49 0.99
C PHE A 163 15.13 -7.22 1.70
N ARG A 164 15.89 -6.14 1.54
CA ARG A 164 15.51 -4.83 2.07
C ARG A 164 14.60 -4.13 1.08
N ALA A 165 13.50 -3.60 1.57
CA ALA A 165 12.59 -2.76 0.81
C ALA A 165 12.12 -1.60 1.68
N GLN A 166 12.07 -0.41 1.10
CA GLN A 166 11.59 0.78 1.80
C GLN A 166 10.07 0.72 1.96
N ARG A 167 9.56 1.21 3.10
CA ARG A 167 8.12 1.40 3.26
C ARG A 167 7.67 2.59 2.42
N THR A 168 6.50 2.49 1.79
CA THR A 168 5.85 3.62 1.12
C THR A 168 4.58 3.99 1.87
N CYS A 169 4.12 5.22 1.68
CA CYS A 169 2.90 5.79 2.24
C CYS A 169 2.09 6.39 1.10
N LEU A 170 0.83 5.96 0.98
CA LEU A 170 -0.19 6.60 0.16
C LEU A 170 -1.10 7.42 1.08
N ARG A 171 -1.05 8.75 0.96
CA ARG A 171 -2.06 9.64 1.53
C ARG A 171 -3.17 9.84 0.53
N TRP A 172 -4.42 9.76 0.97
CA TRP A 172 -5.53 9.90 0.06
C TRP A 172 -6.68 10.69 0.65
N VAL A 173 -7.41 11.37 -0.22
CA VAL A 173 -8.69 12.00 0.10
C VAL A 173 -9.74 11.62 -0.91
N VAL A 174 -10.96 11.39 -0.42
CA VAL A 174 -12.14 11.08 -1.21
C VAL A 174 -13.19 12.13 -0.91
N THR A 175 -13.53 12.93 -1.92
CA THR A 175 -14.62 13.88 -1.84
C THR A 175 -15.86 13.24 -2.43
N ALA A 176 -16.90 13.08 -1.61
CA ALA A 176 -18.18 12.57 -2.10
C ALA A 176 -19.11 13.73 -2.43
N VAL A 177 -19.57 13.76 -3.68
CA VAL A 177 -20.37 14.86 -4.27
C VAL A 177 -21.72 14.31 -4.72
N GLU A 178 -22.82 14.96 -4.34
CA GLU A 178 -24.16 14.61 -4.85
C GLU A 178 -24.27 15.01 -6.33
N GLY A 179 -24.87 14.15 -7.16
CA GLY A 179 -24.85 14.34 -8.62
C GLY A 179 -23.44 14.24 -9.22
N ALA A 180 -22.58 13.42 -8.59
CA ALA A 180 -21.22 13.12 -9.02
C ALA A 180 -21.10 12.88 -10.53
N PRO A 181 -19.90 13.07 -11.12
CA PRO A 181 -19.64 12.69 -12.50
C PRO A 181 -20.10 11.24 -12.76
N THR A 182 -20.57 10.96 -13.97
CA THR A 182 -20.99 9.61 -14.39
C THR A 182 -19.90 8.53 -14.19
N ARG A 183 -18.65 8.96 -13.96
CA ARG A 183 -17.45 8.16 -13.75
C ARG A 183 -16.67 8.73 -12.56
N ALA A 184 -16.17 7.89 -11.66
CA ALA A 184 -15.24 8.29 -10.62
C ALA A 184 -13.94 8.89 -11.22
N GLU A 185 -13.44 9.97 -10.63
CA GLU A 185 -12.24 10.68 -11.10
C GLU A 185 -11.15 10.68 -10.02
N GLY A 186 -9.88 10.61 -10.44
CA GLY A 186 -8.76 10.58 -9.53
C GLY A 186 -7.46 11.14 -10.08
N THR A 187 -6.70 11.80 -9.20
CA THR A 187 -5.34 12.29 -9.49
C THR A 187 -4.36 11.62 -8.54
N PHE A 188 -3.51 10.75 -9.10
CA PHE A 188 -2.42 10.09 -8.40
C PHE A 188 -1.09 10.81 -8.68
N THR A 189 -0.34 11.11 -7.62
CA THR A 189 0.95 11.80 -7.72
C THR A 189 1.98 11.12 -6.82
N VAL A 190 3.16 10.84 -7.38
CA VAL A 190 4.34 10.43 -6.62
C VAL A 190 5.06 11.71 -6.17
N GLN A 191 5.09 11.96 -4.86
CA GLN A 191 5.70 13.19 -4.30
C GLN A 191 7.19 12.98 -4.00
N THR A 192 7.51 11.82 -3.42
CA THR A 192 8.88 11.42 -3.08
C THR A 192 9.01 9.90 -3.25
N ASP A 193 10.21 9.35 -3.04
CA ASP A 193 10.47 7.90 -3.05
C ASP A 193 9.60 7.12 -2.06
N THR A 194 9.08 7.78 -1.01
CA THR A 194 8.23 7.14 0.02
C THR A 194 6.80 7.66 0.06
N LEU A 195 6.51 8.86 -0.43
CA LEU A 195 5.19 9.49 -0.29
C LEU A 195 4.47 9.60 -1.64
N ARG A 196 3.25 9.07 -1.68
CA ARG A 196 2.30 9.20 -2.79
C ARG A 196 1.04 9.88 -2.27
N THR A 197 0.36 10.59 -3.15
CA THR A 197 -0.89 11.27 -2.85
C THR A 197 -1.95 10.90 -3.87
N LEU A 198 -3.18 10.67 -3.42
CA LEU A 198 -4.34 10.42 -4.28
C LEU A 198 -5.50 11.33 -3.88
N ALA A 199 -6.02 12.10 -4.83
CA ALA A 199 -7.27 12.83 -4.66
C ALA A 199 -8.36 12.20 -5.52
N LEU A 200 -9.47 11.78 -4.92
CA LEU A 200 -10.60 11.15 -5.59
C LEU A 200 -11.87 11.98 -5.44
N THR A 201 -12.68 11.98 -6.50
CA THR A 201 -14.06 12.46 -6.50
C THR A 201 -14.97 11.31 -6.91
N VAL A 202 -15.91 10.93 -6.05
CA VAL A 202 -16.79 9.77 -6.24
C VAL A 202 -18.22 10.06 -5.84
N GLY A 203 -19.15 9.19 -6.23
CA GLY A 203 -20.51 9.20 -5.71
C GLY A 203 -20.56 8.82 -4.22
N PRO A 204 -21.55 9.30 -3.43
CA PRO A 204 -21.69 8.94 -2.02
C PRO A 204 -21.72 7.43 -1.74
N GLY A 205 -22.27 6.65 -2.67
CA GLY A 205 -22.35 5.19 -2.58
C GLY A 205 -21.00 4.47 -2.73
N ASP A 206 -20.05 5.08 -3.45
CA ASP A 206 -18.78 4.44 -3.83
C ASP A 206 -17.64 4.73 -2.85
N VAL A 207 -17.90 5.51 -1.79
CA VAL A 207 -16.88 5.84 -0.76
C VAL A 207 -16.26 4.58 -0.12
N PRO A 208 -17.02 3.53 0.25
CA PRO A 208 -16.44 2.30 0.77
C PRO A 208 -15.50 1.61 -0.23
N ASP A 209 -15.89 1.57 -1.51
CA ASP A 209 -15.09 0.97 -2.58
C ASP A 209 -13.80 1.77 -2.84
N ALA A 210 -13.87 3.10 -2.73
CA ALA A 210 -12.69 3.96 -2.86
C ALA A 210 -11.61 3.64 -1.80
N ILE A 211 -11.98 3.19 -0.60
CA ILE A 211 -11.01 2.77 0.42
C ILE A 211 -10.25 1.51 -0.04
N GLY A 212 -10.98 0.52 -0.58
CA GLY A 212 -10.38 -0.70 -1.13
C GLY A 212 -9.47 -0.41 -2.32
N LEU A 213 -9.87 0.52 -3.19
CA LEU A 213 -9.04 1.03 -4.29
C LEU A 213 -7.74 1.64 -3.77
N CYS A 214 -7.79 2.48 -2.73
CA CYS A 214 -6.59 3.08 -2.14
C CYS A 214 -5.63 2.03 -1.57
N GLU A 215 -6.16 0.98 -0.93
CA GLU A 215 -5.37 -0.13 -0.40
C GLU A 215 -4.71 -0.94 -1.52
N ASP A 216 -5.45 -1.24 -2.59
CA ASP A 216 -4.93 -1.97 -3.75
C ASP A 216 -3.90 -1.15 -4.54
N LEU A 217 -4.14 0.16 -4.70
CA LEU A 217 -3.19 1.07 -5.36
C LEU A 217 -1.88 1.18 -4.58
N ALA A 218 -1.96 1.32 -3.25
CA ALA A 218 -0.78 1.39 -2.39
C ALA A 218 0.04 0.09 -2.40
N LEU A 219 -0.61 -1.06 -2.62
CA LEU A 219 0.06 -2.35 -2.79
C LEU A 219 0.86 -2.40 -4.10
N HIS A 220 0.21 -2.07 -5.22
CA HIS A 220 0.82 -2.19 -6.54
C HIS A 220 1.89 -1.13 -6.80
N ASP A 221 1.67 0.12 -6.35
CA ASP A 221 2.71 1.15 -6.37
C ASP A 221 3.96 0.71 -5.56
N TRP A 222 3.76 0.10 -4.39
CA TRP A 222 4.88 -0.41 -3.59
C TRP A 222 5.62 -1.56 -4.28
N LEU A 223 4.90 -2.50 -4.90
CA LEU A 223 5.49 -3.59 -5.68
C LEU A 223 6.36 -3.04 -6.81
N LEU A 224 5.83 -2.09 -7.58
CA LEU A 224 6.53 -1.45 -8.69
C LEU A 224 7.77 -0.70 -8.20
N THR A 225 7.62 0.14 -7.18
CA THR A 225 8.71 0.91 -6.58
C THR A 225 9.82 0.00 -6.07
N THR A 226 9.45 -1.07 -5.37
CA THR A 226 10.40 -2.02 -4.78
C THR A 226 11.16 -2.78 -5.85
N LEU A 227 10.46 -3.25 -6.90
CA LEU A 227 11.11 -3.95 -8.00
C LEU A 227 12.07 -3.02 -8.75
N SER A 228 11.65 -1.79 -9.07
CA SER A 228 12.49 -0.79 -9.73
C SER A 228 13.75 -0.48 -8.93
N ALA A 229 13.64 -0.27 -7.61
CA ALA A 229 14.80 -0.03 -6.74
C ALA A 229 15.77 -1.23 -6.71
N LEU A 230 15.26 -2.46 -6.67
CA LEU A 230 16.10 -3.66 -6.74
C LEU A 230 16.83 -3.76 -8.09
N LEU A 231 16.13 -3.46 -9.19
CA LEU A 231 16.72 -3.47 -10.52
C LEU A 231 17.83 -2.43 -10.65
N GLU A 232 17.60 -1.20 -10.22
CA GLU A 232 18.59 -0.13 -10.23
C GLU A 232 19.86 -0.50 -9.44
N LEU A 233 19.70 -1.08 -8.24
CA LEU A 233 20.80 -1.58 -7.42
C LEU A 233 21.58 -2.72 -8.10
N THR A 234 20.91 -3.55 -8.90
CA THR A 234 21.60 -4.63 -9.64
C THR A 234 22.31 -4.13 -10.88
N GLN A 235 21.75 -3.14 -11.58
CA GLN A 235 22.34 -2.54 -12.78
C GLN A 235 23.62 -1.77 -12.46
N THR A 236 23.60 -0.97 -11.39
CA THR A 236 24.74 -0.16 -10.93
C THR A 236 25.84 -0.98 -10.25
N SER A 237 25.58 -2.24 -9.89
CA SER A 237 26.57 -3.08 -9.22
C SER A 237 27.66 -3.56 -10.18
N PRO A 238 28.96 -3.50 -9.81
CA PRO A 238 30.06 -4.01 -10.65
C PRO A 238 30.21 -5.55 -10.58
N ARG A 239 29.28 -6.26 -9.91
CA ARG A 239 29.36 -7.70 -9.69
C ARG A 239 29.15 -8.53 -10.97
N PRO A 240 29.67 -9.77 -11.02
CA PRO A 240 29.35 -10.71 -12.08
C PRO A 240 27.84 -10.94 -12.24
N VAL A 241 27.40 -11.31 -13.45
CA VAL A 241 25.98 -11.52 -13.79
C VAL A 241 25.31 -12.54 -12.86
N VAL A 242 26.00 -13.61 -12.49
CA VAL A 242 25.48 -14.66 -11.59
C VAL A 242 25.13 -14.09 -10.20
N ASP A 243 25.96 -13.21 -9.65
CA ASP A 243 25.72 -12.56 -8.37
C ASP A 243 24.56 -11.56 -8.43
N LYS A 244 24.41 -10.87 -9.58
CA LYS A 244 23.27 -9.97 -9.82
C LYS A 244 21.95 -10.76 -9.86
N ILE A 245 21.93 -11.89 -10.55
CA ILE A 245 20.78 -12.80 -10.60
C ILE A 245 20.45 -13.35 -9.22
N ALA A 246 21.46 -13.79 -8.45
CA ALA A 246 21.25 -14.29 -7.09
C ALA A 246 20.58 -13.26 -6.18
N ARG A 247 20.85 -11.96 -6.38
CA ARG A 247 20.20 -10.86 -5.64
C ARG A 247 18.74 -10.62 -6.04
N LEU A 248 18.35 -10.92 -7.27
CA LEU A 248 16.97 -10.76 -7.76
C LEU A 248 16.07 -11.94 -7.44
N ARG A 249 16.66 -13.13 -7.21
CA ARG A 249 15.93 -14.36 -6.88
C ARG A 249 14.81 -14.16 -5.85
N PRO A 250 15.03 -13.47 -4.71
CA PRO A 250 13.96 -13.29 -3.74
C PRO A 250 12.76 -12.47 -4.25
N ALA A 251 12.99 -11.48 -5.11
CA ALA A 251 11.89 -10.71 -5.72
C ALA A 251 11.10 -11.57 -6.72
N ILE A 252 11.80 -12.43 -7.49
CA ILE A 252 11.19 -13.41 -8.40
C ILE A 252 10.28 -14.37 -7.62
N GLU A 253 10.81 -14.95 -6.54
CA GLU A 253 10.11 -15.95 -5.74
C GLU A 253 8.98 -15.36 -4.90
N HIS A 254 9.06 -14.09 -4.48
CA HIS A 254 8.17 -13.54 -3.45
C HIS A 254 7.29 -12.38 -3.90
N LEU A 255 7.66 -11.63 -4.93
CA LEU A 255 6.91 -10.45 -5.36
C LEU A 255 6.20 -10.66 -6.68
N LEU A 256 6.83 -11.33 -7.65
CA LEU A 256 6.35 -11.28 -9.03
C LEU A 256 4.93 -11.83 -9.21
N HIS A 257 4.59 -12.87 -8.45
CA HIS A 257 3.28 -13.51 -8.50
C HIS A 257 2.18 -12.73 -7.75
N LEU A 258 2.54 -11.65 -7.05
CA LEU A 258 1.59 -10.82 -6.30
C LEU A 258 1.02 -9.67 -7.15
N TRP A 259 1.53 -9.45 -8.35
CA TRP A 259 1.02 -8.46 -9.28
C TRP A 259 -0.32 -8.90 -9.87
N MET A 260 -1.41 -8.38 -9.32
CA MET A 260 -2.79 -8.62 -9.76
C MET A 260 -3.57 -7.28 -9.79
N PRO A 261 -3.13 -6.33 -10.63
CA PRO A 261 -3.64 -4.96 -10.65
C PRO A 261 -5.15 -4.94 -10.89
N GLY A 262 -5.90 -4.21 -10.05
CA GLY A 262 -7.33 -4.00 -10.22
C GLY A 262 -8.20 -5.21 -9.91
N ALA A 263 -7.63 -6.37 -9.55
CA ALA A 263 -8.38 -7.61 -9.40
C ALA A 263 -9.27 -7.65 -8.14
N ARG A 264 -9.16 -6.66 -7.25
CA ARG A 264 -10.02 -6.46 -6.07
C ARG A 264 -10.73 -5.11 -6.09
N VAL A 265 -10.69 -4.40 -7.20
CA VAL A 265 -11.31 -3.08 -7.35
C VAL A 265 -12.77 -3.27 -7.77
N SER A 266 -13.70 -2.67 -7.02
CA SER A 266 -15.12 -2.69 -7.31
C SER A 266 -15.45 -1.85 -8.57
N ASP A 267 -16.50 -2.23 -9.29
CA ASP A 267 -16.89 -1.60 -10.56
C ASP A 267 -17.11 -0.08 -10.48
N GLY A 268 -17.63 0.43 -9.36
CA GLY A 268 -17.90 1.87 -9.18
C GLY A 268 -16.65 2.76 -9.22
N VAL A 269 -15.48 2.20 -8.85
CA VAL A 269 -14.20 2.94 -8.79
C VAL A 269 -13.14 2.38 -9.75
N LEU A 270 -13.43 1.28 -10.44
CA LEU A 270 -12.63 0.73 -11.53
C LEU A 270 -12.17 1.77 -12.57
N PRO A 271 -13.01 2.76 -12.96
CA PRO A 271 -12.58 3.74 -13.97
C PRO A 271 -11.37 4.59 -13.54
N VAL A 272 -11.17 4.81 -12.24
CA VAL A 272 -9.99 5.49 -11.71
C VAL A 272 -8.75 4.62 -11.88
N TRP A 273 -8.86 3.32 -11.59
CA TRP A 273 -7.78 2.35 -11.78
C TRP A 273 -7.31 2.32 -13.24
N GLU A 274 -8.25 2.25 -14.18
CA GLU A 274 -7.94 2.25 -15.62
C GLU A 274 -7.17 3.50 -16.06
N ASP A 275 -7.48 4.67 -15.50
CA ASP A 275 -6.81 5.92 -15.86
C ASP A 275 -5.36 5.95 -15.35
N ILE A 276 -5.11 5.36 -14.18
CA ILE A 276 -3.77 5.13 -13.61
C ILE A 276 -3.00 4.09 -14.44
N GLU A 277 -3.65 3.03 -14.92
CA GLU A 277 -3.00 2.07 -15.82
C GLU A 277 -2.67 2.69 -17.18
N LYS A 278 -3.46 3.65 -17.67
CA LYS A 278 -3.21 4.31 -18.95
C LYS A 278 -2.05 5.30 -18.90
N ARG A 279 -2.08 6.26 -17.96
CA ARG A 279 -1.19 7.44 -17.98
C ARG A 279 0.16 7.18 -17.27
N PRO A 280 0.18 6.64 -16.04
CA PRO A 280 1.39 6.05 -15.42
C PRO A 280 1.89 4.76 -16.09
N GLY A 281 0.99 3.89 -16.56
CA GLY A 281 1.42 2.65 -17.21
C GLY A 281 1.95 1.59 -16.24
N PHE A 282 1.37 1.42 -15.05
CA PHE A 282 1.86 0.51 -14.01
C PHE A 282 2.16 -0.89 -14.54
N THR A 283 1.18 -1.52 -15.21
CA THR A 283 1.36 -2.84 -15.80
C THR A 283 2.40 -2.85 -16.92
N ARG A 284 2.51 -1.77 -17.71
CA ARG A 284 3.54 -1.64 -18.75
C ARG A 284 4.94 -1.58 -18.14
N GLN A 285 5.12 -0.78 -17.09
CA GLN A 285 6.39 -0.68 -16.37
C GLN A 285 6.76 -2.00 -15.71
N TRP A 286 5.81 -2.63 -15.02
CA TRP A 286 6.00 -3.94 -14.40
C TRP A 286 6.44 -5.01 -15.42
N ASN A 287 5.76 -5.10 -16.57
CA ASN A 287 6.10 -6.06 -17.62
C ASN A 287 7.49 -5.78 -18.21
N ALA A 288 7.87 -4.51 -18.38
CA ALA A 288 9.22 -4.15 -18.83
C ALA A 288 10.28 -4.62 -17.82
N SER A 289 10.05 -4.40 -16.52
CA SER A 289 10.92 -4.89 -15.44
C SER A 289 11.04 -6.41 -15.43
N VAL A 290 9.92 -7.13 -15.55
CA VAL A 290 9.91 -8.61 -15.58
C VAL A 290 10.64 -9.15 -16.81
N ASN A 291 10.42 -8.55 -17.99
CA ASN A 291 11.10 -8.95 -19.22
C ASN A 291 12.61 -8.72 -19.10
N TRP A 292 13.04 -7.58 -18.57
CA TRP A 292 14.46 -7.34 -18.32
C TRP A 292 15.09 -8.41 -17.41
N ILE A 293 14.40 -8.83 -16.34
CA ILE A 293 14.89 -9.90 -15.46
C ILE A 293 15.04 -11.22 -16.23
N ARG A 294 14.05 -11.56 -17.06
CA ARG A 294 14.09 -12.77 -17.90
C ARG A 294 15.27 -12.73 -18.87
N ASP A 295 15.52 -11.59 -19.50
CA ASP A 295 16.64 -11.42 -20.43
C ASP A 295 17.99 -11.59 -19.73
N GLN A 296 18.15 -11.03 -18.53
CA GLN A 296 19.38 -11.21 -17.74
C GLN A 296 19.59 -12.68 -17.34
N LEU A 297 18.53 -13.41 -16.99
CA LEU A 297 18.61 -14.85 -16.72
C LEU A 297 19.04 -15.65 -17.96
N ALA A 298 18.49 -15.33 -19.13
CA ALA A 298 18.86 -15.98 -20.38
C ALA A 298 20.34 -15.75 -20.72
N ILE A 299 20.81 -14.49 -20.66
CA ILE A 299 22.22 -14.14 -20.90
C ILE A 299 23.14 -14.83 -19.90
N GLY A 300 22.78 -14.83 -18.61
CA GLY A 300 23.56 -15.51 -17.57
C GLY A 300 23.68 -17.01 -17.82
N THR A 301 22.61 -17.65 -18.31
CA THR A 301 22.60 -19.07 -18.66
C THR A 301 23.53 -19.35 -19.86
N ILE A 302 23.49 -18.51 -20.90
CA ILE A 302 24.38 -18.64 -22.06
C ILE A 302 25.85 -18.51 -21.64
N ALA A 303 26.17 -17.52 -20.80
CA ALA A 303 27.54 -17.31 -20.32
C ALA A 303 28.06 -18.51 -19.52
N LEU A 304 27.21 -19.12 -18.67
CA LEU A 304 27.57 -20.34 -17.94
C LEU A 304 27.77 -21.53 -18.89
N LEU A 305 26.92 -21.70 -19.91
CA LEU A 305 27.08 -22.75 -20.90
C LEU A 305 28.36 -22.60 -21.72
N GLN A 306 28.73 -21.37 -22.10
CA GLN A 306 30.00 -21.07 -22.79
C GLN A 306 31.22 -21.36 -21.92
N ALA A 307 31.13 -21.12 -20.61
CA ALA A 307 32.22 -21.43 -19.67
C ALA A 307 32.41 -22.94 -19.42
N VAL A 308 31.36 -23.74 -19.63
CA VAL A 308 31.38 -25.21 -19.48
C VAL A 308 31.68 -25.92 -20.81
N ALA A 309 31.46 -25.26 -21.95
CA ALA A 309 31.87 -25.78 -23.25
C ALA A 309 33.40 -25.92 -23.28
N PRO A 310 33.95 -27.09 -23.65
CA PRO A 310 35.39 -27.31 -23.65
C PRO A 310 36.08 -26.37 -24.65
N ASN A 311 36.97 -25.52 -24.14
CA ASN A 311 37.93 -24.76 -24.94
C ASN A 311 39.09 -25.67 -25.37
N ASP A 312 38.83 -26.73 -26.13
CA ASP A 312 39.84 -27.35 -27.02
C ASP A 312 39.24 -28.50 -27.85
N PRO A 313 39.03 -28.34 -29.16
CA PRO A 313 38.89 -29.48 -30.06
C PRO A 313 40.22 -30.23 -30.31
N ASP A 314 41.38 -29.65 -29.93
CA ASP A 314 42.70 -30.17 -30.32
C ASP A 314 43.31 -31.21 -29.36
N GLN A 315 42.71 -31.47 -28.19
CA GLN A 315 43.20 -32.50 -27.26
C GLN A 315 42.66 -33.93 -27.53
N LEU A 316 41.76 -34.10 -28.51
CA LEU A 316 41.19 -35.40 -28.87
C LEU A 316 42.01 -36.18 -29.91
N PHE A 317 43.06 -35.59 -30.50
CA PHE A 317 43.83 -36.20 -31.60
C PHE A 317 45.28 -36.60 -31.30
N MET A 318 45.75 -36.55 -30.05
CA MET A 318 47.12 -36.97 -29.69
C MET A 318 47.19 -38.11 -28.66
N LYS A 319 46.44 -39.19 -28.89
CA LYS A 319 46.76 -40.52 -28.35
C LYS A 319 46.44 -41.61 -29.38
N THR A 320 47.40 -41.85 -30.26
CA THR A 320 47.60 -43.12 -30.96
C THR A 320 49.03 -43.55 -30.72
#